data_AF-A0A1F7QVK8-F1
#
_entry.id   AF-A0A1F7QVK8-F1
#
_cell.length_a   1.000
_cell.length_b   1.000
_cell.length_c   1.000
_cell.angle_alpha   90.00
_cell.angle_beta   90.00
_cell.angle_gamma   90.00
#
_symmetry.space_group_name_H-M   'P 1'
#
loop_
_entity.id
_entity.type
_entity.pdbx_description
1 polymer ?
#
loop_
_entity_poly.entity_id
_entity_poly.type
_entity_poly.pdbx_seq_one_letter_code
_entity_poly.pdbx_strand_id
1 'polypeptide(L)' 'MTKKRLRIAHIVIQPVLVWDDEDELSPGPELSPVSVPLSQAREMLAGLPAEVEKLESQLEKDEKDK' A
#
# COMPACT_ATOMS: atom_id res chain seq x y z
N MET A 1 4.28 4.78 42.40
CA MET A 1 3.53 4.24 41.24
C MET A 1 4.16 4.77 39.96
N THR A 2 4.63 3.91 39.06
CA THR A 2 5.15 4.32 37.74
C THR A 2 3.98 4.83 36.88
N LYS A 3 4.07 6.09 36.43
CA LYS A 3 3.02 6.77 35.66
C LYS A 3 2.89 6.07 34.30
N LYS A 4 1.79 5.34 34.08
CA LYS A 4 1.53 4.67 32.79
C LYS A 4 1.45 5.71 31.67
N ARG A 5 2.09 5.44 30.53
CA ARG A 5 2.09 6.31 29.35
C ARG A 5 1.47 5.57 28.17
N LEU A 6 0.45 6.18 27.55
CA LEU A 6 -0.15 5.69 26.32
C LEU A 6 0.75 6.07 25.14
N ARG A 7 0.95 5.15 24.19
CA ARG A 7 1.73 5.35 22.96
C ARG A 7 1.14 4.52 21.82
N ILE A 8 1.32 5.00 20.59
CA ILE A 8 1.05 4.23 19.38
C ILE A 8 2.17 3.20 19.22
N ALA A 9 1.80 1.92 19.08
CA ALA A 9 2.77 0.84 18.82
C ALA A 9 3.03 0.69 17.31
N HIS A 10 1.95 0.60 16.52
CA HIS A 10 1.97 0.45 15.08
C HIS A 10 0.71 1.07 14.47
N ILE A 11 0.70 1.18 13.14
CA ILE A 11 -0.46 1.51 12.33
C ILE A 11 -0.69 0.38 11.31
N VAL A 12 -1.90 0.30 10.78
CA VAL A 12 -2.24 -0.64 9.70
C VAL A 12 -2.51 0.18 8.44
N ILE A 13 -1.83 -0.14 7.36
CA ILE A 13 -1.96 0.53 6.05
C ILE A 13 -2.51 -0.48 5.05
N GLN A 14 -3.55 -0.10 4.33
CA GLN A 14 -4.06 -0.84 3.19
C GLN A 14 -4.22 0.14 2.03
N PRO A 15 -3.32 0.13 1.04
CA PRO A 15 -3.50 0.92 -0.16
C PRO A 15 -4.69 0.36 -0.94
N VAL A 16 -5.53 1.26 -1.44
CA VAL A 16 -6.64 0.93 -2.33
C VAL A 16 -6.25 1.41 -3.72
N LEU A 17 -6.13 0.46 -4.64
CA LEU A 17 -5.70 0.74 -6.01
C LEU A 17 -6.91 0.98 -6.90
N VAL A 18 -6.77 1.92 -7.83
CA VAL A 18 -7.72 2.21 -8.89
C VAL A 18 -6.96 2.30 -10.20
N TRP A 19 -7.59 1.92 -11.30
CA TRP A 19 -7.14 2.28 -12.63
C TRP A 19 -7.76 3.61 -13.01
N ASP A 20 -6.96 4.48 -13.60
CA ASP A 20 -7.36 5.79 -14.10
C ASP A 20 -7.00 5.83 -15.59
N ASP A 21 -8.02 5.82 -16.46
CA ASP A 21 -7.86 5.90 -17.91
C ASP A 21 -8.11 7.33 -18.45
N GLU A 22 -8.05 8.34 -17.56
CA GLU A 22 -8.37 9.75 -17.79
C GLU A 22 -9.87 10.07 -17.98
N ASP A 23 -10.73 9.07 -18.17
CA ASP A 23 -12.18 9.23 -18.33
C ASP A 23 -12.96 8.71 -17.10
N GLU A 24 -12.63 7.51 -16.62
CA GLU A 24 -13.27 6.86 -15.47
C GLU A 24 -12.27 6.19 -14.52
N LEU A 25 -12.65 6.13 -13.24
CA LEU A 25 -11.92 5.34 -12.23
C LEU A 25 -12.56 3.97 -12.07
N SER A 26 -11.78 2.91 -12.26
CA SER A 26 -12.24 1.54 -12.04
C SER A 26 -11.46 0.83 -10.93
N PRO A 27 -12.06 -0.18 -10.25
CA PRO A 27 -11.39 -0.88 -9.16
C PRO A 27 -10.11 -1.60 -9.61
N GLY A 28 -9.01 -1.35 -8.92
CA GLY A 28 -7.75 -2.07 -9.10
C GLY A 28 -7.66 -3.36 -8.29
N PRO A 29 -6.51 -4.05 -8.35
CA PRO A 29 -6.25 -5.24 -7.54
C PRO A 29 -6.33 -4.94 -6.04
N GLU A 30 -6.89 -5.88 -5.27
CA GLU A 30 -6.93 -5.76 -3.82
C GLU A 30 -5.58 -6.08 -3.19
N LEU A 31 -5.14 -5.19 -2.28
CA LEU A 31 -3.95 -5.41 -1.46
C LEU A 31 -4.35 -5.78 -0.03
N SER A 32 -3.56 -6.68 0.56
CA SER A 32 -3.71 -7.02 1.97
C SER A 32 -3.21 -5.89 2.87
N PRO A 33 -3.87 -5.63 4.02
CA PRO A 33 -3.40 -4.67 4.99
C PRO A 33 -2.06 -5.11 5.60
N VAL A 34 -1.17 -4.15 5.82
CA VAL A 34 0.14 -4.36 6.44
C VAL A 34 0.23 -3.56 7.73
N SER A 35 0.69 -4.22 8.81
CA SER A 35 0.96 -3.59 10.09
C SER A 35 2.41 -3.08 10.14
N VAL A 36 2.59 -1.80 10.44
CA VAL A 36 3.89 -1.12 10.40
C VAL A 36 4.13 -0.32 11.67
N PRO A 37 5.33 -0.40 12.29
CA PRO A 37 5.71 0.50 13.37
C PRO A 37 5.57 1.97 12.97
N LEU A 38 5.08 2.82 13.87
CA LEU A 38 4.87 4.24 13.57
C LEU A 38 6.15 4.94 13.09
N SER A 39 7.31 4.51 13.60
CA SER A 39 8.62 5.05 13.19
C SER A 39 9.00 4.75 11.74
N GLN A 40 8.41 3.71 11.14
CA GLN A 40 8.71 3.26 9.77
C GLN A 40 7.62 3.64 8.76
N ALA A 41 6.45 4.06 9.24
CA ALA A 41 5.31 4.43 8.41
C ALA A 41 5.66 5.42 7.28
N ARG A 42 6.47 6.44 7.58
CA ARG A 42 6.89 7.45 6.60
C ARG A 42 7.67 6.85 5.44
N GLU A 43 8.59 5.94 5.74
CA GLU A 43 9.43 5.30 4.73
C GLU A 43 8.61 4.35 3.85
N MET A 44 7.72 3.57 4.47
CA MET A 44 6.79 2.71 3.74
C MET A 44 5.91 3.52 2.77
N LEU A 45 5.30 4.62 3.24
CA LEU A 45 4.46 5.47 2.40
C LEU A 45 5.22 6.09 1.23
N ALA A 46 6.50 6.42 1.41
CA ALA A 46 7.34 6.94 0.33
C ALA A 46 7.68 5.88 -0.74
N GLY A 47 7.65 4.60 -0.39
CA GLY A 47 7.90 3.48 -1.32
C GLY A 47 6.69 3.01 -2.13
N LEU A 48 5.48 3.40 -1.73
CA LEU A 48 4.24 2.93 -2.36
C LEU A 48 4.18 3.18 -3.88
N PRO A 49 4.59 4.34 -4.44
CA PRO A 49 4.54 4.55 -5.89
C PRO A 49 5.38 3.52 -6.66
N ALA A 50 6.60 3.24 -6.21
CA ALA A 50 7.47 2.24 -6.84
C ALA A 50 6.92 0.82 -6.69
N GLU A 51 6.19 0.54 -5.61
CA GLU A 51 5.51 -0.73 -5.42
C GLU A 51 4.32 -0.90 -6.39
N VAL A 52 3.58 0.18 -6.65
CA VAL A 52 2.52 0.21 -7.68
C VAL A 52 3.10 -0.02 -9.07
N GLU A 53 4.15 0.71 -9.48
CA GLU A 53 4.81 0.52 -10.78
C GLU A 53 5.29 -0.94 -10.98
N LYS A 54 5.81 -1.54 -9.92
CA LYS A 54 6.26 -2.94 -9.93
C LYS A 54 5.07 -3.91 -10.05
N LEU A 55 3.93 -3.61 -9.45
CA LEU A 55 2.72 -4.41 -9.54
C LEU A 55 2.13 -4.34 -10.96
N GLU A 56 2.02 -3.15 -11.53
CA GLU A 56 1.59 -2.94 -12.93
C GLU A 56 2.45 -3.77 -13.89
N SER A 57 3.77 -3.68 -13.75
CA SER A 57 4.72 -4.45 -14.56
C SER A 57 4.58 -5.97 -14.46
N GLN A 58 4.05 -6.49 -13.35
CA GLN A 58 3.78 -7.92 -13.18
C GLN A 58 2.47 -8.32 -13.86
N LEU A 59 1.43 -7.51 -13.68
CA LEU A 59 0.11 -7.76 -14.28
C LEU A 59 0.18 -7.77 -15.80
N GLU A 60 0.93 -6.84 -16.42
CA GLU A 60 1.14 -6.83 -17.87
C GLU A 60 1.82 -8.09 -18.41
N LYS A 61 2.67 -8.74 -17.61
CA LYS A 61 3.37 -9.97 -18.02
C LYS A 61 2.43 -11.16 -17.96
N ASP A 62 1.66 -11.25 -16.88
CA ASP A 62 0.67 -12.32 -16.67
C ASP A 62 -0.44 -12.29 -17.74
N GLU A 63 -0.76 -11.13 -18.31
CA GLU A 63 -1.67 -11.00 -19.45
C GLU A 63 -1.05 -11.42 -20.78
N LYS A 64 0.25 -11.20 -21.00
CA LYS A 64 0.95 -11.55 -22.25
C LYS A 64 1.29 -13.03 -22.35
N ASP A 65 1.39 -13.73 -21.22
CA ASP A 65 1.67 -15.16 -21.14
C ASP A 65 0.40 -16.04 -21.15
N LYS A 66 -0.79 -15.44 -21.33
CA LYS A 66 -2.09 -16.10 -21.54
C LYS A 66 -2.52 -16.11 -22.99
#